data_AF-A0A916MUB4-F1
#
_entry.id   AF-A0A916MUB4-F1
#
_cell.length_a   1.000
_cell.length_b   1.000
_cell.length_c   1.000
_cell.angle_alpha   90.00
_cell.angle_beta   90.00
_cell.angle_gamma   90.00
#
_symmetry.space_group_name_H-M   'P 1'
#
loop_
_entity.id
_entity.type
_entity.pdbx_description
1 polymer ?
#
loop_
_entity_poly.entity_id
_entity_poly.type
_entity_poly.pdbx_seq_one_letter_code
_entity_poly.pdbx_strand_id
1 'polypeptide(L)'
;QSKTLRSNLEAAQRRLSKFQQDNGIVVTDERLDQETARLTALMAQLAVAQAEQVETSTRMRNTGSEMSPDVQQSPAVQGLKSQLAMSQTKLSEISSVVGANHPQRQALEAQIRELRQQLASEVQRVSGGSTVLNRGSAQKIAELQALADAQKKQVLSLRSQRDQIAVLQRDVETAQRAYEGVSQRGTQLTLESQNTQANVRLLSPAVEPYLPARPRTLINILGSIVGGLLLGALAAIGWEMLDRRVRNPEDLVAMAGVPVIGVLQPIDSKKPVFRRLTSGRSQPMTPMRPLLAGPGAR
;
A
#
# COMPACT_ATOMS: atom_id res chain seq x y z
N GLN A 1 -15.46 -2.97 1.22
CA GLN A 1 -14.11 -2.40 1.40
C GLN A 1 -14.05 -1.38 2.56
N SER A 2 -14.96 -0.41 2.70
CA SER A 2 -14.97 0.50 3.86
C SER A 2 -15.08 -0.23 5.21
N LYS A 3 -16.04 -1.16 5.36
CA LYS A 3 -16.20 -1.99 6.58
C LYS A 3 -14.93 -2.78 6.97
N THR A 4 -14.20 -3.31 5.99
CA THR A 4 -12.96 -4.07 6.24
C THR A 4 -11.81 -3.17 6.67
N LEU A 5 -11.66 -1.99 6.06
CA LEU A 5 -10.65 -1.00 6.49
C LEU A 5 -10.95 -0.46 7.90
N ARG A 6 -12.22 -0.20 8.22
CA ARG A 6 -12.64 0.15 9.58
C ARG A 6 -12.29 -0.95 10.59
N SER A 7 -12.61 -2.22 10.28
CA SER A 7 -12.26 -3.35 11.13
C SER A 7 -10.75 -3.48 11.34
N ASN A 8 -9.94 -3.16 10.33
CA ASN A 8 -8.47 -3.16 10.43
C ASN A 8 -7.96 -2.02 11.33
N LEU A 9 -8.51 -0.81 11.19
CA LEU A 9 -8.20 0.33 12.08
C LEU A 9 -8.55 0.01 13.54
N GLU A 10 -9.77 -0.46 13.79
CA GLU A 10 -10.20 -0.87 15.14
C GLU A 10 -9.33 -2.01 15.69
N ALA A 11 -8.88 -2.95 14.86
CA ALA A 11 -7.96 -4.01 15.27
C ALA A 11 -6.56 -3.48 15.62
N ALA A 12 -6.01 -2.54 14.84
CA ALA A 12 -4.74 -1.89 15.12
C ALA A 12 -4.82 -1.07 16.43
N GLN A 13 -5.88 -0.28 16.61
CA GLN A 13 -6.13 0.50 17.83
C GLN A 13 -6.26 -0.42 19.06
N ARG A 14 -7.00 -1.54 18.95
CA ARG A 14 -7.09 -2.55 20.02
C ARG A 14 -5.74 -3.17 20.36
N ARG A 15 -4.86 -3.42 19.38
CA ARG A 15 -3.49 -3.94 19.63
C ARG A 15 -2.63 -2.91 20.36
N LEU A 16 -2.63 -1.65 19.92
CA LEU A 16 -1.89 -0.56 20.58
C LEU A 16 -2.37 -0.36 22.02
N SER A 17 -3.69 -0.23 22.22
CA SER A 17 -4.30 -0.02 23.53
C SER A 17 -4.05 -1.21 24.46
N LYS A 18 -4.18 -2.45 23.96
CA LYS A 18 -3.84 -3.65 24.74
C LYS A 18 -2.36 -3.68 25.14
N PHE A 19 -1.44 -3.36 24.23
CA PHE A 19 -0.02 -3.31 24.55
C PHE A 19 0.31 -2.25 25.62
N GLN A 20 -0.33 -1.08 25.54
CA GLN A 20 -0.21 -0.02 26.55
C GLN A 20 -0.77 -0.46 27.92
N GLN A 21 -1.94 -1.11 27.94
CA GLN A 21 -2.55 -1.65 29.16
C GLN A 21 -1.72 -2.77 29.79
N ASP A 22 -1.33 -3.78 29.01
CA ASP A 22 -0.55 -4.93 29.48
C ASP A 22 0.83 -4.52 30.06
N ASN A 23 1.39 -3.39 29.62
CA ASN A 23 2.65 -2.83 30.13
C ASN A 23 2.47 -1.66 31.13
N GLY A 24 1.23 -1.25 31.46
CA GLY A 24 0.94 -0.14 32.38
C GLY A 24 1.40 1.25 31.89
N ILE A 25 1.47 1.46 30.58
CA ILE A 25 2.04 2.66 29.95
C ILE A 25 0.97 3.74 29.79
N VAL A 26 0.99 4.74 30.67
CA VAL A 26 0.06 5.88 30.69
C VAL A 26 0.74 7.21 30.35
N VAL A 27 2.03 7.37 30.71
CA VAL A 27 2.88 8.53 30.34
C VAL A 27 4.30 8.00 30.07
N THR A 28 4.69 7.86 28.80
CA THR A 28 5.83 6.99 28.42
C THR A 28 7.19 7.67 28.42
N ASP A 29 7.30 8.86 27.80
CA ASP A 29 8.62 9.42 27.46
C ASP A 29 9.37 9.93 28.70
N GLU A 30 8.69 10.63 29.62
CA GLU A 30 9.32 11.21 30.82
C GLU A 30 10.01 10.16 31.70
N ARG A 31 9.41 8.96 31.84
CA ARG A 31 10.04 7.86 32.60
C ARG A 31 11.30 7.34 31.91
N LEU A 32 11.29 7.21 30.59
CA LEU A 32 12.45 6.71 29.84
C LEU A 32 13.63 7.70 29.94
N ASP A 33 13.35 9.00 29.89
CA ASP A 33 14.35 10.05 30.04
C ASP A 33 14.91 10.10 31.47
N GLN A 34 14.07 10.01 32.50
CA GLN A 34 14.51 9.93 33.89
C GLN A 34 15.41 8.70 34.16
N GLU A 35 15.03 7.50 33.67
CA GLU A 35 15.86 6.30 33.85
C GLU A 35 17.17 6.37 33.03
N THR A 36 17.15 7.04 31.88
CA THR A 36 18.37 7.30 31.09
C THR A 36 19.30 8.31 31.81
N ALA A 37 18.75 9.35 32.43
CA ALA A 37 19.53 10.31 33.23
C ALA A 37 20.13 9.66 34.50
N ARG A 38 19.42 8.72 35.14
CA ARG A 38 20.00 7.91 36.23
C ARG A 38 21.15 7.02 35.74
N LEU A 39 21.02 6.43 34.54
CA LEU A 39 22.09 5.62 33.95
C LEU A 39 23.35 6.46 33.67
N THR A 40 23.21 7.66 33.11
CA THR A 40 24.37 8.54 32.87
C THR A 40 25.00 9.03 34.16
N ALA A 41 24.20 9.33 35.20
CA ALA A 41 24.70 9.67 36.53
C ALA A 41 25.51 8.51 37.17
N LEU A 42 25.00 7.28 37.11
CA LEU A 42 25.73 6.09 37.58
C LEU A 42 27.04 5.86 36.81
N MET A 43 27.03 6.01 35.49
CA MET A 43 28.24 5.90 34.67
C MET A 43 29.27 6.99 35.00
N ALA A 44 28.84 8.21 35.31
CA ALA A 44 29.72 9.29 35.76
C ALA A 44 30.33 8.98 37.15
N GLN A 45 29.53 8.51 38.10
CA GLN A 45 30.03 8.09 39.43
C GLN A 45 31.03 6.92 39.33
N LEU A 46 30.75 5.96 38.45
CA LEU A 46 31.64 4.84 38.14
C LEU A 46 32.98 5.32 37.54
N ALA A 47 32.96 6.28 36.62
CA ALA A 47 34.17 6.86 36.04
C ALA A 47 35.03 7.60 37.10
N VAL A 48 34.40 8.34 38.01
CA VAL A 48 35.08 8.97 39.15
C VAL A 48 35.69 7.92 40.08
N ALA A 49 34.93 6.88 40.45
CA ALA A 49 35.44 5.80 41.31
C ALA A 49 36.61 5.04 40.66
N GLN A 50 36.56 4.82 39.34
CA GLN A 50 37.68 4.23 38.58
C GLN A 50 38.94 5.11 38.60
N ALA A 51 38.80 6.44 38.49
CA ALA A 51 39.93 7.36 38.63
C ALA A 51 40.53 7.30 40.06
N GLU A 52 39.69 7.29 41.10
CA GLU A 52 40.11 7.08 42.50
C GLU A 52 40.85 5.73 42.68
N GLN A 53 40.43 4.67 41.99
CA GLN A 53 41.11 3.36 42.03
C GLN A 53 42.47 3.40 41.30
N VAL A 54 42.59 4.09 40.17
CA VAL A 54 43.88 4.24 39.48
C VAL A 54 44.88 4.99 40.37
N GLU A 55 44.44 6.03 41.08
CA GLU A 55 45.29 6.76 42.03
C GLU A 55 45.71 5.87 43.22
N THR A 56 44.75 5.25 43.90
CA THR A 56 45.02 4.39 45.08
C THR A 56 45.84 3.15 44.72
N SER A 57 45.63 2.53 43.56
CA SER A 57 46.46 1.42 43.09
C SER A 57 47.87 1.85 42.68
N THR A 58 48.06 3.08 42.19
CA THR A 58 49.39 3.66 41.93
C THR A 58 50.13 3.95 43.24
N ARG A 59 49.44 4.51 44.25
CA ARG A 59 49.98 4.64 45.62
C ARG A 59 50.37 3.26 46.19
N MET A 60 49.51 2.26 46.04
CA MET A 60 49.74 0.89 46.52
C MET A 60 50.92 0.19 45.82
N ARG A 61 51.12 0.35 44.50
CA ARG A 61 52.29 -0.21 43.80
C ARG A 61 53.62 0.31 44.34
N ASN A 62 53.61 1.48 44.99
CA ASN A 62 54.78 2.08 45.64
C ASN A 62 54.85 1.76 47.16
N THR A 63 53.91 0.97 47.71
CA THR A 63 53.99 0.50 49.11
C THR A 63 55.00 -0.64 49.26
N GLY A 64 55.72 -0.65 50.38
CA GLY A 64 56.84 -1.59 50.64
C GLY A 64 58.23 -0.96 50.49
N SER A 65 58.33 0.23 49.90
CA SER A 65 59.51 1.10 49.98
C SER A 65 59.26 2.26 50.93
N GLU A 66 60.31 2.78 51.58
CA GLU A 66 60.24 4.04 52.33
C GLU A 66 59.86 5.25 51.45
N MET A 67 59.88 5.09 50.12
CA MET A 67 59.40 6.06 49.14
C MET A 67 57.86 6.12 48.99
N SER A 68 57.09 5.28 49.67
CA SER A 68 55.62 5.34 49.58
C SER A 68 55.08 6.71 50.00
N PRO A 69 54.24 7.39 49.19
CA PRO A 69 53.73 8.73 49.52
C PRO A 69 53.02 8.80 50.88
N ASP A 70 52.21 7.78 51.19
CA ASP A 70 51.45 7.68 52.44
C ASP A 70 52.39 7.55 53.66
N VAL A 71 53.56 6.91 53.48
CA VAL A 71 54.61 6.77 54.51
C VAL A 71 55.41 8.07 54.66
N GLN A 72 55.71 8.76 53.55
CA GLN A 72 56.38 10.07 53.58
C GLN A 72 55.52 11.16 54.21
N GLN A 73 54.20 11.12 54.04
CA GLN A 73 53.26 12.10 54.60
C GLN A 73 52.87 11.81 56.06
N SER A 74 53.21 10.65 56.64
CA SER A 74 52.89 10.32 58.03
C SER A 74 53.79 11.06 59.04
N PRO A 75 53.24 11.94 59.91
CA PRO A 75 54.04 12.67 60.91
C PRO A 75 54.68 11.73 61.95
N ALA A 76 54.04 10.59 62.25
CA ALA A 76 54.56 9.59 63.18
C ALA A 76 55.84 8.91 62.63
N VAL A 77 55.83 8.56 61.34
CA VAL A 77 57.02 8.00 60.65
C VAL A 77 58.14 9.03 60.59
N GLN A 78 57.84 10.29 60.26
CA GLN A 78 58.83 11.37 60.26
C GLN A 78 59.46 11.59 61.64
N GLY A 79 58.64 11.59 62.71
CA GLY A 79 59.09 11.69 64.09
C GLY A 79 60.02 10.55 64.51
N LEU A 80 59.64 9.29 64.22
CA LEU A 80 60.47 8.12 64.50
C LEU A 80 61.78 8.13 63.71
N LYS A 81 61.76 8.52 62.42
CA LYS A 81 62.98 8.68 61.60
C LYS A 81 63.92 9.74 62.18
N SER A 82 63.39 10.88 62.64
CA SER A 82 64.19 11.93 63.28
C SER A 82 64.87 11.44 64.57
N GLN A 83 64.10 10.79 65.47
CA GLN A 83 64.65 10.22 66.71
C GLN A 83 65.70 9.14 66.46
N LEU A 84 65.48 8.30 65.44
CA LEU A 84 66.41 7.25 65.01
C LEU A 84 67.70 7.86 64.44
N ALA A 85 67.63 8.91 63.62
CA ALA A 85 68.80 9.62 63.12
C ALA A 85 69.60 10.28 64.26
N MET A 86 68.93 11.00 65.17
CA MET A 86 69.58 11.59 66.35
C MET A 86 70.27 10.53 67.23
N SER A 87 69.66 9.36 67.40
CA SER A 87 70.24 8.26 68.18
C SER A 87 71.44 7.64 67.47
N GLN A 88 71.41 7.53 66.13
CA GLN A 88 72.53 7.05 65.32
C GLN A 88 73.71 8.03 65.31
N THR A 89 73.47 9.34 65.25
CA THR A 89 74.52 10.36 65.40
C THR A 89 75.23 10.22 66.76
N LYS A 90 74.47 10.15 67.86
CA LYS A 90 75.01 9.90 69.20
C LYS A 90 75.79 8.58 69.29
N LEU A 91 75.34 7.53 68.59
CA LEU A 91 76.08 6.26 68.54
C LEU A 91 77.40 6.44 67.82
N SER A 92 77.43 7.16 66.70
CA SER A 92 78.65 7.49 65.97
C SER A 92 79.64 8.26 66.85
N GLU A 93 79.19 9.32 67.51
CA GLU A 93 79.98 10.14 68.46
C GLU A 93 80.60 9.26 69.56
N ILE A 94 79.76 8.55 70.32
CA ILE A 94 80.19 7.66 71.41
C ILE A 94 81.11 6.55 70.89
N SER A 95 80.84 6.01 69.69
CA SER A 95 81.62 4.91 69.13
C SER A 95 83.06 5.27 68.75
N SER A 96 83.36 6.56 68.57
CA SER A 96 84.72 7.05 68.35
C SER A 96 85.56 7.11 69.62
N VAL A 97 84.92 7.12 70.81
CA VAL A 97 85.58 7.29 72.12
C VAL A 97 85.59 6.00 72.95
N VAL A 98 84.50 5.25 72.97
CA VAL A 98 84.35 4.04 73.83
C VAL A 98 84.33 2.75 73.00
N GLY A 99 84.83 1.64 73.54
CA GLY A 99 84.80 0.33 72.89
C GLY A 99 83.41 -0.32 72.79
N ALA A 100 83.31 -1.43 72.05
CA ALA A 100 82.05 -2.14 71.79
C ALA A 100 81.31 -2.62 73.07
N ASN A 101 82.05 -2.97 74.12
CA ASN A 101 81.49 -3.51 75.37
C ASN A 101 81.10 -2.43 76.40
N HIS A 102 81.12 -1.14 76.03
CA HIS A 102 80.79 -0.06 76.96
C HIS A 102 79.27 0.02 77.21
N PRO A 103 78.80 0.11 78.48
CA PRO A 103 77.36 0.02 78.79
C PRO A 103 76.51 1.11 78.13
N GLN A 104 77.02 2.34 78.00
CA GLN A 104 76.30 3.42 77.31
C GLN A 104 76.14 3.14 75.80
N ARG A 105 77.12 2.47 75.16
CA ARG A 105 77.03 2.08 73.75
C ARG A 105 75.96 0.99 73.58
N GLN A 106 75.99 -0.04 74.43
CA GLN A 106 75.01 -1.13 74.40
C GLN A 106 73.57 -0.65 74.65
N ALA A 107 73.38 0.29 75.58
CA ALA A 107 72.08 0.93 75.83
C ALA A 107 71.57 1.69 74.61
N LEU A 108 72.43 2.46 73.93
CA LEU A 108 72.07 3.23 72.74
C LEU A 108 71.83 2.34 71.51
N GLU A 109 72.59 1.26 71.35
CA GLU A 109 72.31 0.22 70.35
C GLU A 109 70.95 -0.47 70.60
N ALA A 110 70.60 -0.73 71.87
CA ALA A 110 69.29 -1.25 72.22
C ALA A 110 68.17 -0.25 71.89
N GLN A 111 68.36 1.03 72.20
CA GLN A 111 67.42 2.11 71.83
C GLN A 111 67.24 2.22 70.31
N ILE A 112 68.31 2.08 69.53
CA ILE A 112 68.22 2.08 68.05
C ILE A 112 67.51 0.83 67.53
N ARG A 113 67.69 -0.35 68.15
CA ARG A 113 66.94 -1.57 67.80
C ARG A 113 65.43 -1.39 68.06
N GLU A 114 65.07 -0.83 69.21
CA GLU A 114 63.68 -0.53 69.59
C GLU A 114 63.06 0.49 68.60
N LEU A 115 63.72 1.62 68.34
CA LEU A 115 63.26 2.63 67.38
C LEU A 115 63.10 2.07 65.96
N ARG A 116 63.96 1.12 65.54
CA ARG A 116 63.82 0.41 64.26
C ARG A 116 62.59 -0.51 64.23
N GLN A 117 62.31 -1.22 65.31
CA GLN A 117 61.12 -2.08 65.42
C GLN A 117 59.83 -1.25 65.42
N GLN A 118 59.80 -0.16 66.19
CA GLN A 118 58.68 0.79 66.19
C GLN A 118 58.44 1.39 64.80
N LEU A 119 59.50 1.89 64.14
CA LEU A 119 59.44 2.41 62.78
C LEU A 119 58.90 1.37 61.78
N ALA A 120 59.39 0.13 61.82
CA ALA A 120 58.93 -0.95 60.95
C ALA A 120 57.44 -1.26 61.17
N SER A 121 56.99 -1.33 62.44
CA SER A 121 55.57 -1.58 62.76
C SER A 121 54.65 -0.44 62.30
N GLU A 122 55.09 0.81 62.41
CA GLU A 122 54.33 1.99 61.98
C GLU A 122 54.26 2.09 60.44
N VAL A 123 55.36 1.81 59.73
CA VAL A 123 55.37 1.69 58.26
C VAL A 123 54.44 0.58 57.78
N GLN A 124 54.42 -0.56 58.48
CA GLN A 124 53.51 -1.68 58.18
C GLN A 124 52.04 -1.32 58.47
N ARG A 125 51.76 -0.56 59.53
CA ARG A 125 50.42 -0.05 59.86
C ARG A 125 49.90 0.91 58.80
N VAL A 126 50.73 1.87 58.36
CA VAL A 126 50.38 2.86 57.31
C VAL A 126 50.15 2.17 55.96
N SER A 127 51.06 1.30 55.52
CA SER A 127 50.92 0.57 54.25
C SER A 127 49.76 -0.44 54.26
N GLY A 128 49.46 -1.06 55.40
CA GLY A 128 48.26 -1.89 55.59
C GLY A 128 46.96 -1.12 55.36
N GLY A 129 46.88 0.15 55.80
CA GLY A 129 45.75 1.04 55.55
C GLY A 129 45.49 1.26 54.05
N SER A 130 46.55 1.49 53.26
CA SER A 130 46.47 1.67 51.80
C SER A 130 45.89 0.42 51.09
N THR A 131 46.19 -0.77 51.60
CA THR A 131 45.62 -2.04 51.09
C THR A 131 44.13 -2.18 51.39
N VAL A 132 43.68 -1.75 52.58
CA VAL A 132 42.25 -1.75 52.96
C VAL A 132 41.47 -0.74 52.11
N LEU A 133 42.04 0.46 51.88
CA LEU A 133 41.47 1.49 51.02
C LEU A 133 41.26 0.98 49.58
N ASN A 134 42.28 0.40 48.95
CA ASN A 134 42.15 -0.13 47.58
C ASN A 134 41.09 -1.26 47.50
N ARG A 135 41.02 -2.15 48.50
CA ARG A 135 39.96 -3.18 48.56
C ARG A 135 38.56 -2.55 48.63
N GLY A 136 38.38 -1.50 49.44
CA GLY A 136 37.13 -0.75 49.52
C GLY A 136 36.74 -0.09 48.19
N SER A 137 37.70 0.58 47.52
CA SER A 137 37.48 1.17 46.19
C SER A 137 37.11 0.13 45.13
N ALA A 138 37.75 -1.05 45.15
CA ALA A 138 37.42 -2.15 44.24
C ALA A 138 35.98 -2.67 44.48
N GLN A 139 35.55 -2.78 45.75
CA GLN A 139 34.18 -3.16 46.10
C GLN A 139 33.15 -2.11 45.64
N LYS A 140 33.41 -0.82 45.91
CA LYS A 140 32.59 0.32 45.45
C LYS A 140 32.40 0.31 43.92
N ILE A 141 33.46 0.01 43.16
CA ILE A 141 33.37 -0.09 41.69
C ILE A 141 32.54 -1.28 41.25
N ALA A 142 32.71 -2.46 41.85
CA ALA A 142 31.92 -3.64 41.52
C ALA A 142 30.42 -3.43 41.81
N GLU A 143 30.09 -2.75 42.91
CA GLU A 143 28.71 -2.36 43.25
C GLU A 143 28.14 -1.35 42.25
N LEU A 144 28.87 -0.27 41.95
CA LEU A 144 28.45 0.72 40.94
C LEU A 144 28.29 0.10 39.55
N GLN A 145 29.15 -0.85 39.17
CA GLN A 145 29.02 -1.62 37.93
C GLN A 145 27.74 -2.46 37.92
N ALA A 146 27.46 -3.20 39.00
CA ALA A 146 26.24 -4.01 39.10
C ALA A 146 24.96 -3.15 39.04
N LEU A 147 24.95 -2.00 39.72
CA LEU A 147 23.86 -1.02 39.66
C LEU A 147 23.70 -0.42 38.26
N ALA A 148 24.80 -0.05 37.61
CA ALA A 148 24.80 0.49 36.25
C ALA A 148 24.30 -0.53 35.21
N ASP A 149 24.68 -1.81 35.33
CA ASP A 149 24.20 -2.88 34.45
C ASP A 149 22.72 -3.24 34.70
N ALA A 150 22.27 -3.22 35.95
CA ALA A 150 20.84 -3.36 36.27
C ALA A 150 20.01 -2.21 35.67
N GLN A 151 20.46 -0.97 35.85
CA GLN A 151 19.83 0.22 35.28
C GLN A 151 19.84 0.19 33.74
N LYS A 152 20.94 -0.26 33.13
CA LYS A 152 21.07 -0.45 31.68
C LYS A 152 20.05 -1.45 31.13
N LYS A 153 19.84 -2.58 31.82
CA LYS A 153 18.80 -3.56 31.45
C LYS A 153 17.40 -2.95 31.51
N GLN A 154 17.11 -2.16 32.55
CA GLN A 154 15.83 -1.45 32.70
C GLN A 154 15.60 -0.45 31.56
N VAL A 155 16.59 0.39 31.24
CA VAL A 155 16.53 1.35 30.11
C VAL A 155 16.36 0.64 28.76
N LEU A 156 17.05 -0.48 28.54
CA LEU A 156 16.89 -1.28 27.31
C LEU A 156 15.49 -1.90 27.18
N SER A 157 14.92 -2.40 28.27
CA SER A 157 13.53 -2.89 28.29
C SER A 157 12.53 -1.78 27.95
N LEU A 158 12.70 -0.60 28.55
CA LEU A 158 11.84 0.56 28.27
C LEU A 158 11.96 1.05 26.82
N ARG A 159 13.19 1.08 26.26
CA ARG A 159 13.40 1.38 24.84
C ARG A 159 12.69 0.38 23.93
N SER A 160 12.82 -0.92 24.21
CA SER A 160 12.14 -1.96 23.41
C SER A 160 10.61 -1.82 23.43
N GLN A 161 10.02 -1.51 24.60
CA GLN A 161 8.58 -1.22 24.71
C GLN A 161 8.18 0.03 23.91
N ARG A 162 8.98 1.09 23.98
CA ARG A 162 8.75 2.35 23.26
C ARG A 162 8.88 2.18 21.74
N ASP A 163 9.82 1.37 21.27
CA ASP A 163 9.98 1.04 19.85
C ASP A 163 8.81 0.18 19.33
N GLN A 164 8.32 -0.77 20.13
CA GLN A 164 7.11 -1.55 19.82
C GLN A 164 5.86 -0.67 19.75
N ILE A 165 5.70 0.29 20.68
CA ILE A 165 4.65 1.30 20.62
C ILE A 165 4.75 2.12 19.32
N ALA A 166 5.94 2.57 18.94
CA ALA A 166 6.13 3.35 17.71
C ALA A 166 5.79 2.55 16.44
N VAL A 167 5.98 1.23 16.43
CA VAL A 167 5.50 0.36 15.35
C VAL A 167 3.97 0.27 15.35
N LEU A 168 3.36 -0.03 16.50
CA LEU A 168 1.88 -0.13 16.62
C LEU A 168 1.17 1.19 16.33
N GLN A 169 1.77 2.33 16.66
CA GLN A 169 1.27 3.67 16.30
C GLN A 169 1.31 3.88 14.78
N ARG A 170 2.40 3.53 14.09
CA ARG A 170 2.48 3.59 12.62
C ARG A 170 1.43 2.68 11.97
N ASP A 171 1.21 1.48 12.50
CA ASP A 171 0.14 0.58 12.01
C ASP A 171 -1.25 1.23 12.13
N VAL A 172 -1.54 1.89 13.26
CA VAL A 172 -2.78 2.64 13.48
C VAL A 172 -2.89 3.80 12.49
N GLU A 173 -1.86 4.62 12.34
CA GLU A 173 -1.85 5.74 11.38
C GLU A 173 -2.02 5.28 9.92
N THR A 174 -1.39 4.17 9.54
CA THR A 174 -1.48 3.61 8.19
C THR A 174 -2.89 3.06 7.93
N ALA A 175 -3.47 2.34 8.89
CA ALA A 175 -4.86 1.89 8.80
C ALA A 175 -5.85 3.05 8.77
N GLN A 176 -5.59 4.12 9.54
CA GLN A 176 -6.39 5.34 9.58
C GLN A 176 -6.35 6.07 8.23
N ARG A 177 -5.14 6.34 7.69
CA ARG A 177 -4.96 6.96 6.37
C ARG A 177 -5.64 6.16 5.25
N ALA A 178 -5.55 4.83 5.29
CA ALA A 178 -6.23 3.98 4.32
C ALA A 178 -7.76 4.05 4.43
N TYR A 179 -8.31 4.07 5.66
CA TYR A 179 -9.74 4.22 5.90
C TYR A 179 -10.24 5.62 5.47
N GLU A 180 -9.55 6.68 5.87
CA GLU A 180 -9.89 8.07 5.51
C GLU A 180 -9.86 8.29 4.00
N GLY A 181 -8.83 7.82 3.29
CA GLY A 181 -8.75 7.96 1.83
C GLY A 181 -9.90 7.27 1.08
N VAL A 182 -10.33 6.08 1.55
CA VAL A 182 -11.52 5.41 0.98
C VAL A 182 -12.82 6.09 1.39
N SER A 183 -12.90 6.63 2.61
CA SER A 183 -14.07 7.40 3.06
C SER A 183 -14.24 8.69 2.25
N GLN A 184 -13.16 9.45 2.04
CA GLN A 184 -13.13 10.67 1.23
C GLN A 184 -13.50 10.41 -0.24
N ARG A 185 -12.93 9.37 -0.86
CA ARG A 185 -13.33 8.99 -2.22
C ARG A 185 -14.79 8.54 -2.29
N GLY A 186 -15.28 7.86 -1.25
CA GLY A 186 -16.69 7.47 -1.12
C GLY A 186 -17.64 8.68 -1.05
N THR A 187 -17.29 9.70 -0.25
CA THR A 187 -18.10 10.94 -0.18
C THR A 187 -18.01 11.72 -1.49
N GLN A 188 -16.84 11.81 -2.14
CA GLN A 188 -16.69 12.43 -3.45
C GLN A 188 -17.59 11.76 -4.51
N LEU A 189 -17.52 10.43 -4.67
CA LEU A 189 -18.37 9.69 -5.61
C LEU A 189 -19.87 9.83 -5.30
N THR A 190 -20.23 9.99 -4.02
CA THR A 190 -21.63 10.25 -3.63
C THR A 190 -22.09 11.64 -4.07
N LEU A 191 -21.24 12.66 -3.95
CA LEU A 191 -21.53 14.02 -4.43
C LEU A 191 -21.57 14.07 -5.96
N GLU A 192 -20.64 13.40 -6.64
CA GLU A 192 -20.64 13.25 -8.12
C GLU A 192 -21.90 12.53 -8.61
N SER A 193 -22.36 11.48 -7.91
CA SER A 193 -23.61 10.79 -8.23
C SER A 193 -24.87 11.62 -7.97
N GLN A 194 -24.81 12.65 -7.11
CA GLN A 194 -25.90 13.61 -6.90
C GLN A 194 -25.87 14.75 -7.93
N ASN A 195 -24.77 14.94 -8.66
CA ASN A 195 -24.68 15.92 -9.73
C ASN A 195 -25.42 15.41 -10.99
N THR A 196 -26.74 15.62 -11.04
CA THR A 196 -27.61 15.24 -12.17
C THR A 196 -27.43 16.14 -13.41
N GLN A 197 -26.22 16.59 -13.69
CA GLN A 197 -25.87 17.25 -14.95
C GLN A 197 -25.83 16.22 -16.08
N ALA A 198 -26.99 15.99 -16.69
CA ALA A 198 -27.06 15.31 -17.97
C ALA A 198 -26.26 16.11 -19.00
N ASN A 199 -25.13 15.57 -19.46
CA ASN A 199 -24.29 16.16 -20.51
C ASN A 199 -24.94 15.99 -21.90
N VAL A 200 -26.20 16.42 -22.03
CA VAL A 200 -27.03 16.29 -23.21
C VAL A 200 -27.53 17.68 -23.58
N ARG A 201 -26.84 18.31 -24.53
CA ARG A 201 -27.28 19.57 -25.12
C ARG A 201 -28.21 19.26 -26.30
N LEU A 202 -29.50 19.57 -26.16
CA LEU A 202 -30.48 19.35 -27.22
C LEU A 202 -30.14 20.23 -28.43
N LEU A 203 -29.56 19.63 -29.47
CA LEU A 203 -29.11 20.36 -30.67
C LEU A 203 -30.27 20.69 -31.61
N SER A 204 -31.18 19.74 -31.80
CA SER A 204 -32.47 19.93 -32.46
C SER A 204 -33.55 19.10 -31.78
N PRO A 205 -34.72 19.68 -31.44
CA PRO A 205 -35.87 18.90 -31.01
C PRO A 205 -36.42 18.05 -32.16
N ALA A 206 -37.04 16.91 -31.84
CA ALA A 206 -37.78 16.14 -32.82
C ALA A 206 -39.02 16.93 -33.28
N VAL A 207 -39.16 17.12 -34.59
CA VAL A 207 -40.31 17.80 -35.22
C VAL A 207 -41.28 16.74 -35.72
N GLU A 208 -42.57 16.93 -35.47
CA GLU A 208 -43.62 16.01 -35.94
C GLU A 208 -43.72 16.04 -37.49
N PRO A 209 -43.83 14.89 -38.17
CA PRO A 209 -43.88 14.86 -39.62
C PRO A 209 -45.21 15.39 -40.17
N TYR A 210 -45.15 16.47 -40.94
CA TYR A 210 -46.32 17.09 -41.60
C TYR A 210 -47.08 16.18 -42.59
N LEU A 211 -46.53 15.02 -42.95
CA LEU A 211 -47.12 14.08 -43.89
C LEU A 211 -47.03 12.64 -43.35
N PRO A 212 -48.10 11.82 -43.47
CA PRO A 212 -48.08 10.44 -43.02
C PRO A 212 -47.08 9.62 -43.85
N ALA A 213 -46.13 8.95 -43.18
CA ALA A 213 -45.11 8.15 -43.85
C ALA A 213 -45.71 6.98 -44.66
N ARG A 214 -46.82 6.40 -44.17
CA ARG A 214 -47.62 5.32 -44.78
C ARG A 214 -49.08 5.44 -44.31
N PRO A 215 -50.08 4.96 -45.08
CA PRO A 215 -49.98 4.41 -46.44
C PRO A 215 -49.92 5.48 -47.52
N ARG A 216 -49.26 5.18 -48.66
CA ARG A 216 -49.24 6.07 -49.83
C ARG A 216 -50.54 5.92 -50.63
N THR A 217 -51.60 6.57 -50.15
CA THR A 217 -52.98 6.52 -50.69
C THR A 217 -53.04 6.58 -52.21
N LEU A 218 -52.37 7.56 -52.82
CA LEU A 218 -52.39 7.80 -54.27
C LEU A 218 -51.83 6.60 -55.08
N ILE A 219 -50.75 5.98 -54.61
CA ILE A 219 -50.16 4.78 -55.23
C ILE A 219 -51.08 3.57 -55.03
N ASN A 220 -51.65 3.41 -53.83
CA ASN A 220 -52.57 2.30 -53.53
C ASN A 220 -53.85 2.37 -54.36
N ILE A 221 -54.41 3.57 -54.55
CA ILE A 221 -55.59 3.81 -55.41
C ILE A 221 -55.26 3.47 -56.86
N LEU A 222 -54.14 3.98 -57.40
CA LEU A 222 -53.75 3.70 -58.78
C LEU A 222 -53.48 2.19 -59.01
N GLY A 223 -52.83 1.53 -58.05
CA GLY A 223 -52.63 0.08 -58.05
C GLY A 223 -53.93 -0.72 -58.00
N SER A 224 -54.92 -0.27 -57.21
CA SER A 224 -56.23 -0.93 -57.13
C SER A 224 -57.04 -0.79 -58.43
N ILE A 225 -56.95 0.35 -59.13
CA ILE A 225 -57.60 0.57 -60.42
C ILE A 225 -56.98 -0.35 -61.49
N VAL A 226 -55.65 -0.37 -61.59
CA VAL A 226 -54.94 -1.23 -62.57
C VAL A 226 -55.17 -2.71 -62.28
N GLY A 227 -55.08 -3.12 -61.01
CA GLY A 227 -55.36 -4.51 -60.59
C GLY A 227 -56.81 -4.92 -60.84
N GLY A 228 -57.76 -4.02 -60.57
CA GLY A 228 -59.20 -4.25 -60.83
C GLY A 228 -59.52 -4.41 -62.31
N LEU A 229 -58.91 -3.58 -63.19
CA LEU A 229 -59.06 -3.72 -64.64
C LEU A 229 -58.47 -5.03 -65.16
N LEU A 230 -57.28 -5.43 -64.67
CA LEU A 230 -56.67 -6.72 -65.02
C LEU A 230 -57.54 -7.90 -64.59
N LEU A 231 -58.01 -7.92 -63.34
CA LEU A 231 -58.89 -8.96 -62.83
C LEU A 231 -60.24 -9.00 -63.56
N GLY A 232 -60.82 -7.83 -63.88
CA GLY A 232 -62.06 -7.74 -64.66
C GLY A 232 -61.91 -8.29 -66.08
N ALA A 233 -60.80 -7.98 -66.76
CA ALA A 233 -60.51 -8.52 -68.09
C ALA A 233 -60.29 -10.05 -68.04
N LEU A 234 -59.53 -10.55 -67.07
CA LEU A 234 -59.32 -11.99 -66.87
C LEU A 234 -60.63 -12.72 -66.54
N ALA A 235 -61.49 -12.12 -65.70
CA ALA A 235 -62.80 -12.69 -65.36
C ALA A 235 -63.74 -12.72 -66.58
N ALA A 236 -63.75 -11.68 -67.42
CA ALA A 236 -64.55 -11.64 -68.64
C ALA A 236 -64.11 -12.70 -69.67
N ILE A 237 -62.79 -12.86 -69.88
CA ILE A 237 -62.23 -13.91 -70.75
C ILE A 237 -62.56 -15.30 -70.19
N GLY A 238 -62.38 -15.50 -68.87
CA GLY A 238 -62.73 -16.76 -68.21
C GLY A 238 -64.21 -17.10 -68.33
N TRP A 239 -65.10 -16.10 -68.25
CA TRP A 239 -66.54 -16.29 -68.42
C TRP A 239 -66.90 -16.72 -69.85
N GLU A 240 -66.32 -16.08 -70.87
CA GLU A 240 -66.53 -16.48 -72.27
C GLU A 240 -65.96 -17.88 -72.56
N MET A 241 -64.85 -18.29 -71.93
CA MET A 241 -64.34 -19.67 -72.03
C MET A 241 -65.25 -20.72 -71.36
N LEU A 242 -66.08 -20.32 -70.40
CA LEU A 242 -67.08 -21.19 -69.77
C LEU A 242 -68.42 -21.22 -70.54
N ASP A 243 -68.80 -20.15 -71.26
CA ASP A 243 -70.01 -20.12 -72.07
C ASP A 243 -69.84 -20.89 -73.40
N ARG A 244 -70.10 -22.19 -73.36
CA ARG A 244 -70.07 -23.09 -74.54
C ARG A 244 -71.26 -22.90 -75.49
N ARG A 245 -71.72 -21.66 -75.71
CA ARG A 245 -72.74 -21.34 -76.72
C ARG A 245 -72.10 -21.21 -78.09
N VAL A 246 -72.40 -22.17 -78.96
CA VAL A 246 -72.16 -22.07 -80.41
C VAL A 246 -72.89 -20.83 -80.93
N ARG A 247 -72.13 -19.84 -81.44
CA ARG A 247 -72.67 -18.57 -81.95
C ARG A 247 -72.41 -18.44 -83.46
N ASN A 248 -71.34 -19.04 -83.97
CA ASN A 248 -70.96 -19.06 -85.37
C ASN A 248 -70.93 -20.50 -85.92
N PRO A 249 -71.15 -20.71 -87.24
CA PRO A 249 -71.02 -22.03 -87.87
C PRO A 249 -69.59 -22.58 -87.82
N GLU A 250 -68.59 -21.71 -87.67
CA GLU A 250 -67.18 -22.07 -87.48
C GLU A 250 -66.94 -22.80 -86.15
N ASP A 251 -67.68 -22.43 -85.09
CA ASP A 251 -67.57 -23.06 -83.76
C ASP A 251 -68.00 -24.55 -83.79
N LEU A 252 -68.96 -24.91 -84.65
CA LEU A 252 -69.43 -26.30 -84.83
C LEU A 252 -68.32 -27.18 -85.42
N VAL A 253 -67.58 -26.66 -86.39
CA VAL A 253 -66.46 -27.38 -87.02
C VAL A 253 -65.33 -27.58 -86.01
N ALA A 254 -65.04 -26.54 -85.21
CA ALA A 254 -63.97 -26.57 -84.21
C ALA A 254 -64.28 -27.46 -82.98
N MET A 255 -65.53 -27.49 -82.50
CA MET A 255 -65.91 -28.30 -81.32
C MET A 255 -66.30 -29.74 -81.64
N ALA A 256 -66.98 -30.00 -82.75
CA ALA A 256 -67.59 -31.30 -83.02
C ALA A 256 -66.95 -32.06 -84.21
N GLY A 257 -66.09 -31.40 -85.01
CA GLY A 257 -65.44 -32.02 -86.17
C GLY A 257 -66.39 -32.38 -87.32
N VAL A 258 -67.66 -31.94 -87.25
CA VAL A 258 -68.69 -32.25 -88.27
C VAL A 258 -68.72 -31.12 -89.32
N PRO A 259 -68.64 -31.43 -90.62
CA PRO A 259 -68.75 -30.41 -91.67
C PRO A 259 -70.18 -29.82 -91.70
N VAL A 260 -70.28 -28.49 -91.66
CA VAL A 260 -71.57 -27.78 -91.74
C VAL A 260 -72.13 -27.87 -93.16
N ILE A 261 -73.17 -28.68 -93.35
CA ILE A 261 -73.75 -29.00 -94.66
C ILE A 261 -74.70 -27.88 -95.16
N GLY A 262 -75.22 -27.06 -94.25
CA GLY A 262 -76.04 -25.89 -94.58
C GLY A 262 -76.47 -25.14 -93.32
N VAL A 263 -76.70 -23.83 -93.45
CA VAL A 263 -77.22 -22.96 -92.37
C VAL A 263 -78.66 -22.59 -92.70
N LEU A 264 -79.61 -23.06 -91.90
CA LEU A 264 -81.00 -22.64 -91.99
C LEU A 264 -81.17 -21.29 -91.30
N GLN A 265 -81.61 -20.30 -92.06
CA GLN A 265 -81.91 -18.96 -91.55
C GLN A 265 -83.40 -18.84 -91.17
N PRO A 266 -83.75 -18.23 -90.03
CA PRO A 266 -85.12 -17.81 -89.73
C PRO A 266 -85.63 -16.84 -90.81
N ILE A 267 -86.94 -16.88 -91.09
CA ILE A 267 -87.55 -16.22 -92.27
C ILE A 267 -87.29 -14.70 -92.35
N ASP A 268 -87.02 -14.03 -91.23
CA ASP A 268 -86.79 -12.57 -91.13
C ASP A 268 -85.30 -12.12 -91.15
N SER A 269 -84.30 -13.01 -91.27
CA SER A 269 -82.90 -12.58 -91.19
C SER A 269 -82.36 -11.93 -92.48
N LYS A 270 -82.03 -10.63 -92.39
CA LYS A 270 -81.60 -9.77 -93.51
C LYS A 270 -80.15 -10.00 -94.00
N LYS A 271 -79.62 -11.24 -93.98
CA LYS A 271 -78.26 -11.55 -94.47
C LYS A 271 -78.29 -12.61 -95.59
N PRO A 272 -77.79 -12.31 -96.81
CA PRO A 272 -78.02 -13.15 -97.98
C PRO A 272 -77.38 -14.55 -97.89
N VAL A 273 -78.06 -15.55 -98.47
CA VAL A 273 -77.70 -16.97 -98.37
C VAL A 273 -76.96 -17.46 -99.63
N PHE A 274 -75.68 -17.77 -99.45
CA PHE A 274 -74.81 -18.67 -100.25
C PHE A 274 -74.69 -18.56 -101.80
N ARG A 275 -73.48 -18.18 -102.25
CA ARG A 275 -72.79 -18.71 -103.45
C ARG A 275 -71.28 -18.42 -103.24
N ARG A 276 -70.32 -19.35 -103.36
CA ARG A 276 -70.12 -20.39 -104.38
C ARG A 276 -69.60 -21.72 -103.82
N LEU A 277 -69.91 -22.78 -104.55
CA LEU A 277 -69.23 -24.08 -104.53
C LEU A 277 -67.85 -23.99 -105.20
N THR A 278 -66.92 -24.82 -104.71
CA THR A 278 -65.77 -25.46 -105.40
C THR A 278 -64.75 -24.62 -106.20
N SER A 279 -63.48 -24.90 -105.84
CA SER A 279 -62.26 -24.88 -106.67
C SER A 279 -61.76 -23.57 -107.31
N GLY A 280 -60.58 -23.15 -106.87
CA GLY A 280 -59.42 -23.22 -107.78
C GLY A 280 -58.80 -21.91 -108.28
N ARG A 281 -57.71 -21.51 -107.60
CA ARG A 281 -56.46 -21.00 -108.22
C ARG A 281 -56.50 -19.67 -109.00
N SER A 282 -56.10 -18.58 -108.34
CA SER A 282 -54.93 -17.74 -108.72
C SER A 282 -54.74 -16.55 -107.76
N GLN A 283 -53.48 -16.16 -107.52
CA GLN A 283 -53.11 -14.94 -106.79
C GLN A 283 -53.34 -13.70 -107.69
N PRO A 284 -53.40 -12.47 -107.14
CA PRO A 284 -52.14 -11.77 -106.84
C PRO A 284 -52.16 -10.98 -105.51
N MET A 285 -51.00 -10.88 -104.83
CA MET A 285 -50.81 -9.91 -103.75
C MET A 285 -49.49 -9.15 -103.91
N THR A 286 -49.59 -8.00 -104.59
CA THR A 286 -48.69 -6.83 -104.57
C THR A 286 -49.38 -5.73 -105.39
N PRO A 287 -49.16 -4.42 -105.17
CA PRO A 287 -47.91 -3.82 -104.73
C PRO A 287 -47.92 -3.14 -103.35
N MET A 288 -46.70 -2.89 -102.87
CA MET A 288 -46.37 -2.05 -101.71
C MET A 288 -46.66 -0.56 -101.92
N ARG A 289 -46.54 0.19 -100.80
CA ARG A 289 -46.09 1.60 -100.67
C ARG A 289 -47.14 2.69 -100.98
N PRO A 290 -46.95 3.94 -100.52
CA PRO A 290 -45.81 4.49 -99.75
C PRO A 290 -46.26 5.11 -98.38
N LEU A 291 -45.63 6.09 -97.69
CA LEU A 291 -44.44 6.95 -97.87
C LEU A 291 -43.83 7.31 -96.47
N LEU A 292 -42.69 8.00 -96.46
CA LEU A 292 -42.05 8.80 -95.39
C LEU A 292 -41.82 8.21 -93.97
N ALA A 293 -40.54 7.93 -93.69
CA ALA A 293 -39.95 8.06 -92.37
C ALA A 293 -39.04 9.31 -92.31
N GLY A 294 -38.98 9.95 -91.14
CA GLY A 294 -38.01 11.01 -90.77
C GLY A 294 -38.46 12.46 -91.01
N PRO A 295 -37.69 13.47 -90.53
CA PRO A 295 -36.81 13.44 -89.34
C PRO A 295 -36.89 14.75 -88.50
N GLY A 296 -36.13 14.81 -87.40
CA GLY A 296 -35.84 16.06 -86.65
C GLY A 296 -36.60 16.17 -85.31
N ALA A 297 -35.96 16.39 -84.16
CA ALA A 297 -35.04 17.47 -83.77
C ALA A 297 -35.75 18.71 -83.19
N ARG A 298 -35.99 18.68 -81.87
CA ARG A 298 -35.48 19.66 -80.90
C ARG A 298 -35.63 19.14 -79.48
#